data_AF-A0A0K0D715-F1
#
_entry.id   AF-A0A0K0D715-F1
#
_cell.length_a   1.000
_cell.length_b   1.000
_cell.length_c   1.000
_cell.angle_alpha   90.00
_cell.angle_beta   90.00
_cell.angle_gamma   90.00
#
_symmetry.space_group_name_H-M   'P 1'
#
loop_
_entity.id
_entity.type
_entity.pdbx_description
1 polymer ?
#
loop_
_entity_poly.entity_id
_entity_poly.type
_entity_poly.pdbx_seq_one_letter_code
_entity_poly.pdbx_strand_id
1 'polypeptide(L)'
;MSGGIQEINKNTKKVAMVAYEMLAHKMHWNGRLAVKIYGWHDVIMQGPIIAFNLLRGDGSYTGYAETEKMANLFGIDLRTGCFCNSGACQKYLDLTNDQLSQIFEDGKECGDSRDIIDGRPTGAVRISFGRQSTREDVAALEQMIDCCFLGNQSSFHFDQPVKISNYSSVISCLVVYPVKSCRGIRCKKSYLTKLGLRFDRIFMIECCGLTLTQKRHQKLCKIATTVSSLKIRGSSCYVTV
;
A
#
# COMPACT_ATOMS: atom_id res chain seq x y z
N MET A 1 -30.53 -12.53 11.07
CA MET A 1 -29.16 -13.02 10.84
C MET A 1 -28.79 -13.93 11.99
N SER A 2 -28.69 -15.24 11.77
CA SER A 2 -28.16 -16.15 12.78
C SER A 2 -26.71 -15.78 13.06
N GLY A 3 -26.43 -15.33 14.28
CA GLY A 3 -25.09 -15.06 14.76
C GLY A 3 -24.42 -16.33 15.29
N GLY A 4 -23.10 -16.32 15.43
CA GLY A 4 -22.33 -17.40 16.06
C GLY A 4 -21.00 -17.67 15.35
N ILE A 5 -20.02 -18.23 16.07
CA ILE A 5 -18.68 -18.49 15.55
C ILE A 5 -18.69 -19.47 14.37
N GLN A 6 -19.60 -20.46 14.38
CA GLN A 6 -19.75 -21.45 13.32
C GLN A 6 -20.26 -20.82 12.02
N GLU A 7 -21.25 -19.93 12.10
CA GLU A 7 -21.80 -19.24 10.93
C GLU A 7 -20.81 -18.22 10.37
N ILE A 8 -20.06 -17.52 11.24
CA ILE A 8 -18.96 -16.66 10.82
C ILE A 8 -17.92 -17.48 10.05
N ASN A 9 -17.46 -18.60 10.61
CA ASN A 9 -16.48 -19.48 9.97
C ASN A 9 -16.98 -19.99 8.60
N LYS A 10 -18.24 -20.42 8.53
CA LYS A 10 -18.87 -20.86 7.27
C LYS A 10 -18.87 -19.76 6.22
N ASN A 11 -19.21 -18.52 6.60
CA ASN A 11 -19.29 -17.40 5.67
C ASN A 11 -17.92 -16.91 5.22
N THR A 12 -16.97 -16.71 6.14
CA THR A 12 -15.60 -16.29 5.78
C THR A 12 -14.91 -17.33 4.92
N LYS A 13 -15.12 -18.62 5.20
CA LYS A 13 -14.60 -19.73 4.38
C LYS A 13 -15.15 -19.71 2.96
N LYS A 14 -16.46 -19.47 2.78
CA LYS A 14 -17.07 -19.34 1.44
C LYS A 14 -16.44 -18.19 0.65
N VAL A 15 -16.32 -17.01 1.26
CA VAL A 15 -15.70 -15.84 0.60
C VAL A 15 -14.25 -16.13 0.23
N ALA A 16 -13.51 -16.76 1.14
CA ALA A 16 -12.12 -17.12 0.89
C ALA A 16 -11.95 -18.17 -0.22
N MET A 17 -12.86 -19.14 -0.33
CA MET A 17 -12.87 -20.09 -1.45
C MET A 17 -13.09 -19.39 -2.79
N VAL A 18 -14.04 -18.45 -2.86
CA VAL A 18 -14.28 -17.66 -4.08
C VAL A 18 -13.01 -16.88 -4.47
N ALA A 19 -12.34 -16.25 -3.50
CA ALA A 19 -11.10 -15.53 -3.76
C ALA A 19 -9.95 -16.47 -4.16
N TYR A 20 -9.85 -17.66 -3.56
CA TYR A 20 -8.86 -18.66 -3.94
C TYR A 20 -9.07 -19.13 -5.39
N GLU A 21 -10.29 -19.49 -5.75
CA GLU A 21 -10.64 -19.91 -7.11
C GLU A 21 -10.35 -18.80 -8.12
N MET A 22 -10.73 -17.55 -7.81
CA MET A 22 -10.41 -16.40 -8.66
C MET A 22 -8.90 -16.26 -8.88
N LEU A 23 -8.11 -16.26 -7.80
CA LEU A 23 -6.65 -16.11 -7.88
C LEU A 23 -5.98 -17.26 -8.62
N ALA A 24 -6.43 -18.50 -8.41
CA ALA A 24 -5.85 -19.69 -9.02
C ALA A 24 -6.01 -19.72 -10.55
N HIS A 25 -7.03 -19.05 -11.10
CA HIS A 25 -7.29 -18.99 -12.54
C HIS A 25 -6.78 -17.71 -13.22
N LYS A 26 -6.17 -16.77 -12.48
CA LYS A 26 -5.61 -15.56 -13.10
C LYS A 26 -4.39 -15.89 -13.97
N MET A 27 -4.48 -15.51 -15.25
CA MET A 27 -3.44 -15.70 -16.25
C MET A 27 -3.11 -14.40 -16.95
N HIS A 28 -1.84 -14.26 -17.33
CA HIS A 28 -1.38 -13.24 -18.26
C HIS A 28 -1.80 -13.58 -19.70
N TRP A 29 -1.75 -12.60 -20.58
CA TRP A 29 -2.05 -12.72 -22.02
C TRP A 29 -1.27 -13.84 -22.73
N ASN A 30 -0.11 -14.25 -22.19
CA ASN A 30 0.73 -15.31 -22.73
C ASN A 30 0.43 -16.71 -22.12
N GLY A 31 -0.68 -16.84 -21.38
CA GLY A 31 -1.10 -18.09 -20.75
C GLY A 31 -0.35 -18.47 -19.48
N ARG A 32 0.61 -17.65 -19.01
CA ARG A 32 1.30 -17.89 -17.73
C ARG A 32 0.42 -17.49 -16.56
N LEU A 33 0.52 -18.22 -15.46
CA LEU A 33 -0.15 -17.85 -14.20
C LEU A 33 0.33 -16.49 -13.71
N ALA A 34 -0.60 -15.67 -13.25
CA ALA A 34 -0.31 -14.36 -12.68
C ALA A 34 -0.17 -14.37 -11.16
N VAL A 35 -0.47 -15.50 -10.51
CA VAL A 35 -0.51 -15.62 -9.06
C VAL A 35 0.21 -16.89 -8.62
N LYS A 36 1.07 -16.79 -7.60
CA LYS A 36 1.64 -17.93 -6.86
C LYS A 36 1.02 -17.96 -5.47
N ILE A 37 0.16 -18.94 -5.18
CA ILE A 37 -0.50 -19.13 -3.87
C ILE A 37 0.34 -20.06 -2.99
N TYR A 38 0.38 -19.80 -1.68
CA TYR A 38 1.15 -20.59 -0.71
C TYR A 38 0.25 -21.28 0.32
N GLY A 39 0.54 -22.56 0.57
CA GLY A 39 0.11 -23.28 1.77
C GLY A 39 -1.39 -23.52 1.90
N TRP A 40 -2.19 -23.26 0.88
CA TRP A 40 -3.65 -23.47 0.88
C TRP A 40 -4.00 -24.79 0.19
N HIS A 41 -3.93 -25.90 0.94
CA HIS A 41 -4.12 -27.24 0.39
C HIS A 41 -5.38 -27.95 0.92
N ASP A 42 -5.70 -27.74 2.20
CA ASP A 42 -6.85 -28.39 2.84
C ASP A 42 -7.85 -27.34 3.31
N VAL A 43 -8.94 -27.22 2.55
CA VAL A 43 -10.03 -26.29 2.80
C VAL A 43 -10.69 -26.55 4.17
N ILE A 44 -10.62 -27.75 4.74
CA ILE A 44 -11.19 -28.09 6.05
C ILE A 44 -10.36 -27.50 7.19
N MET A 45 -9.03 -27.55 7.09
CA MET A 45 -8.11 -27.04 8.11
C MET A 45 -7.70 -25.57 7.91
N GLN A 46 -7.84 -25.04 6.69
CA GLN A 46 -7.43 -23.66 6.39
C GLN A 46 -8.44 -22.64 6.93
N GLY A 47 -7.93 -21.61 7.62
CA GLY A 47 -8.68 -20.40 7.92
C GLY A 47 -8.88 -19.50 6.68
N PRO A 48 -9.61 -18.38 6.82
CA PRO A 48 -9.97 -17.51 5.70
C PRO A 48 -8.84 -16.52 5.31
N ILE A 49 -7.59 -17.00 5.17
CA ILE A 49 -6.40 -16.16 4.91
C ILE A 49 -5.57 -16.67 3.74
N ILE A 50 -5.51 -15.94 2.62
CA ILE A 50 -4.82 -16.39 1.39
C ILE A 50 -3.47 -15.69 1.32
N ALA A 51 -2.38 -16.47 1.37
CA ALA A 51 -1.03 -15.95 1.13
C ALA A 51 -0.63 -16.19 -0.33
N PHE A 52 -0.15 -15.16 -1.02
CA PHE A 52 0.27 -15.25 -2.41
C PHE A 52 1.29 -14.16 -2.79
N ASN A 53 1.91 -14.31 -3.95
CA ASN A 53 2.56 -13.21 -4.67
C ASN A 53 1.96 -13.10 -6.08
N LEU A 54 1.97 -11.88 -6.61
CA LEU A 54 1.69 -11.63 -8.02
C LEU A 54 2.96 -11.87 -8.84
N LEU A 55 2.77 -12.39 -10.06
CA LEU A 55 3.80 -12.60 -11.06
C LEU A 55 3.56 -11.63 -12.22
N ARG A 56 4.63 -11.23 -12.90
CA ARG A 56 4.59 -10.48 -14.16
C ARG A 56 4.48 -11.45 -15.34
N GLY A 57 4.17 -10.92 -16.52
CA GLY A 57 4.04 -11.74 -17.74
C GLY A 57 5.31 -12.54 -18.10
N ASP A 58 6.49 -12.07 -17.71
CA ASP A 58 7.76 -12.79 -17.89
C ASP A 58 8.02 -13.87 -16.82
N GLY A 59 7.17 -13.97 -15.80
CA GLY A 59 7.29 -14.89 -14.66
C GLY A 59 8.08 -14.32 -13.48
N SER A 60 8.63 -13.11 -13.56
CA SER A 60 9.24 -12.43 -12.43
C SER A 60 8.19 -12.03 -11.39
N TYR A 61 8.63 -11.77 -10.15
CA TYR A 61 7.71 -11.38 -9.09
C TYR A 61 7.35 -9.90 -9.15
N THR A 62 6.11 -9.59 -8.80
CA THR A 62 5.68 -8.25 -8.42
C THR A 62 5.88 -8.07 -6.92
N GLY A 63 6.48 -6.95 -6.53
CA GLY A 63 6.79 -6.67 -5.13
C GLY A 63 5.53 -6.54 -4.27
N TYR A 64 5.58 -7.00 -3.02
CA TYR A 64 4.45 -6.88 -2.11
C TYR A 64 4.16 -5.39 -1.77
N ALA A 65 5.16 -4.51 -1.77
CA ALA A 65 5.00 -3.08 -1.52
C ALA A 65 4.39 -2.34 -2.72
N GLU A 66 4.67 -2.80 -3.95
CA GLU A 66 3.96 -2.34 -5.15
C GLU A 66 2.49 -2.76 -5.09
N THR A 67 2.24 -4.03 -4.76
CA THR A 67 0.87 -4.57 -4.63
C THR A 67 0.06 -3.82 -3.57
N GLU A 68 0.66 -3.57 -2.40
CA GLU A 68 0.05 -2.78 -1.32
C GLU A 68 -0.31 -1.36 -1.77
N LYS A 69 0.58 -0.67 -2.49
CA LYS A 69 0.30 0.68 -3.00
C LYS A 69 -0.86 0.69 -3.97
N MET A 70 -0.93 -0.28 -4.88
CA MET A 70 -2.05 -0.38 -5.84
C MET A 70 -3.36 -0.71 -5.12
N ALA A 71 -3.35 -1.65 -4.18
CA ALA A 71 -4.52 -1.97 -3.37
C ALA A 71 -5.07 -0.74 -2.62
N ASN A 72 -4.19 0.07 -2.03
CA ASN A 72 -4.58 1.30 -1.35
C ASN A 72 -5.29 2.31 -2.28
N LEU A 73 -4.93 2.38 -3.56
CA LEU A 73 -5.61 3.26 -4.53
C LEU A 73 -7.03 2.79 -4.84
N PHE A 74 -7.30 1.50 -4.69
CA PHE A 74 -8.63 0.89 -4.83
C PHE A 74 -9.40 0.82 -3.49
N GLY A 75 -8.85 1.39 -2.42
CA GLY A 75 -9.47 1.34 -1.09
C GLY A 75 -9.40 -0.03 -0.41
N ILE A 76 -8.47 -0.89 -0.83
CA ILE A 76 -8.28 -2.24 -0.31
C ILE A 76 -7.07 -2.25 0.63
N ASP A 77 -7.29 -2.72 1.86
CA ASP A 77 -6.23 -2.92 2.85
C ASP A 77 -5.73 -4.38 2.81
N LEU A 78 -4.47 -4.56 2.42
CA LEU A 78 -3.82 -5.87 2.31
C LEU A 78 -2.67 -5.98 3.32
N ARG A 79 -2.51 -7.16 3.90
CA ARG A 79 -1.36 -7.43 4.78
C ARG A 79 -0.17 -7.86 3.95
N THR A 80 0.94 -7.13 4.02
CA THR A 80 2.15 -7.44 3.24
C THR A 80 3.38 -7.62 4.13
N GLY A 81 4.44 -8.25 3.60
CA GLY A 81 5.75 -8.36 4.27
C GLY A 81 6.29 -9.79 4.38
N CYS A 82 7.47 -9.91 5.01
CA CYS A 82 8.15 -11.18 5.27
C CYS A 82 7.29 -12.15 6.09
N PHE A 83 7.60 -13.44 6.06
CA PHE A 83 7.05 -14.38 7.04
C PHE A 83 7.84 -14.24 8.35
N CYS A 84 7.15 -14.14 9.48
CA CYS A 84 7.81 -14.08 10.79
C CYS A 84 8.48 -15.41 11.19
N ASN A 85 8.30 -16.46 10.39
CA ASN A 85 8.97 -17.74 10.52
C ASN A 85 9.96 -17.88 9.36
N SER A 86 11.26 -17.91 9.67
CA SER A 86 12.33 -18.05 8.67
C SER A 86 12.19 -19.34 7.86
N GLY A 87 11.81 -20.46 8.49
CA GLY A 87 11.53 -21.71 7.79
C GLY A 87 10.37 -21.62 6.79
N ALA A 88 9.40 -20.73 7.04
CA ALA A 88 8.36 -20.44 6.05
C ALA A 88 8.89 -19.62 4.87
N CYS A 89 9.80 -18.65 5.11
CA CYS A 89 10.51 -17.96 4.03
C CYS A 89 11.29 -18.95 3.17
N GLN A 90 12.02 -19.90 3.78
CA GLN A 90 12.76 -20.92 3.03
C GLN A 90 11.84 -21.79 2.19
N LYS A 91 10.78 -22.34 2.82
CA LYS A 91 9.88 -23.28 2.17
C LYS A 91 9.05 -22.65 1.05
N TYR A 92 8.53 -21.44 1.25
CA TYR A 92 7.57 -20.84 0.32
C TYR A 92 8.21 -19.88 -0.68
N LEU A 93 9.32 -19.26 -0.33
CA LEU A 93 10.06 -18.32 -1.20
C LEU A 93 11.32 -18.96 -1.81
N ASP A 94 11.50 -20.27 -1.58
CA ASP A 94 12.60 -21.10 -2.08
C ASP A 94 13.99 -20.58 -1.67
N LEU A 95 14.11 -19.96 -0.50
CA LEU A 95 15.34 -19.33 -0.01
C LEU A 95 16.24 -20.33 0.74
N THR A 96 17.54 -20.29 0.45
CA THR A 96 18.56 -21.04 1.19
C THR A 96 18.96 -20.34 2.51
N ASN A 97 19.64 -21.05 3.41
CA ASN A 97 20.17 -20.46 4.63
C ASN A 97 21.17 -19.32 4.35
N ASP A 98 22.04 -19.52 3.37
CA ASP A 98 23.07 -18.53 3.00
C ASP A 98 22.42 -17.27 2.43
N GLN A 99 21.41 -17.44 1.56
CA GLN A 99 20.63 -16.31 1.03
C GLN A 99 19.88 -15.56 2.14
N LEU A 100 19.27 -16.27 3.10
CA LEU A 100 18.60 -15.62 4.23
C LEU A 100 19.58 -14.82 5.09
N SER A 101 20.77 -15.38 5.33
CA SER A 101 21.83 -14.71 6.10
C SER A 101 22.33 -13.47 5.36
N GLN A 102 22.58 -13.57 4.06
CA GLN A 102 22.97 -12.44 3.23
C GLN A 102 21.90 -11.33 3.21
N ILE A 103 20.63 -11.71 3.03
CA ILE A 103 19.51 -10.75 3.05
C ILE A 103 19.46 -10.01 4.39
N PHE A 104 19.72 -10.70 5.50
CA PHE A 104 19.79 -10.10 6.83
C PHE A 104 21.01 -9.17 6.97
N GLU A 105 22.19 -9.58 6.51
CA GLU A 105 23.43 -8.79 6.54
C GLU A 105 23.36 -7.53 5.68
N ASP A 106 22.67 -7.61 4.54
CA ASP A 106 22.34 -6.45 3.69
C ASP A 106 21.33 -5.50 4.37
N GLY A 107 20.89 -5.85 5.58
CA GLY A 107 20.15 -5.02 6.51
C GLY A 107 18.64 -5.16 6.38
N LYS A 108 18.10 -6.22 5.74
CA LYS A 108 16.65 -6.42 5.56
C LYS A 108 15.90 -6.34 6.89
N GLU A 109 14.84 -5.54 6.92
CA GLU A 109 13.96 -5.41 8.07
C GLU A 109 12.53 -5.84 7.75
N CYS A 110 11.81 -6.35 8.74
CA CYS A 110 10.38 -6.61 8.61
C CYS A 110 9.62 -5.30 8.40
N GLY A 111 8.77 -5.26 7.37
CA GLY A 111 7.97 -4.07 7.04
C GLY A 111 8.72 -2.99 6.25
N ASP A 112 9.97 -3.25 5.82
CA ASP A 112 10.61 -2.39 4.83
C ASP A 112 10.04 -2.60 3.41
N SER A 113 10.44 -1.71 2.49
CA SER A 113 10.03 -1.76 1.09
C SER A 113 10.99 -2.55 0.18
N ARG A 114 11.91 -3.35 0.72
CA ARG A 114 12.80 -4.23 -0.05
C ARG A 114 12.15 -5.59 -0.20
N ASP A 115 11.17 -5.63 -1.09
CA ASP A 115 10.28 -6.77 -1.30
C ASP A 115 10.79 -7.77 -2.35
N ILE A 116 11.78 -7.40 -3.16
CA ILE A 116 12.47 -8.25 -4.13
C ILE A 116 13.99 -8.09 -4.00
N ILE A 117 14.73 -9.19 -3.87
CA ILE A 117 16.19 -9.27 -3.85
C ILE A 117 16.62 -10.38 -4.82
N ASP A 118 17.51 -10.08 -5.77
CA ASP A 118 17.97 -11.00 -6.82
C ASP A 118 16.84 -11.72 -7.57
N GLY A 119 15.76 -10.98 -7.87
CA GLY A 119 14.58 -11.51 -8.55
C GLY A 119 13.67 -12.39 -7.68
N ARG A 120 14.00 -12.57 -6.39
CA ARG A 120 13.22 -13.37 -5.45
C ARG A 120 12.46 -12.48 -4.47
N PRO A 121 11.21 -12.85 -4.14
CA PRO A 121 10.43 -12.13 -3.15
C PRO A 121 11.01 -12.37 -1.74
N THR A 122 11.00 -11.35 -0.91
CA THR A 122 11.39 -11.46 0.51
C THR A 122 10.18 -11.69 1.43
N GLY A 123 8.98 -11.71 0.86
CA GLY A 123 7.72 -11.84 1.59
C GLY A 123 6.53 -12.06 0.67
N ALA A 124 5.34 -12.03 1.25
CA ALA A 124 4.10 -12.32 0.53
C ALA A 124 2.99 -11.32 0.89
N VAL A 125 2.00 -11.26 0.00
CA VAL A 125 0.72 -10.59 0.24
C VAL A 125 -0.20 -11.59 0.93
N ARG A 126 -0.98 -11.14 1.91
CA ARG A 126 -2.03 -11.92 2.58
C ARG A 126 -3.36 -11.19 2.53
N ILE A 127 -4.38 -11.86 2.02
CA ILE A 127 -5.78 -11.42 2.12
C ILE A 127 -6.39 -12.13 3.33
N SER A 128 -7.13 -11.42 4.17
CA SER A 128 -7.81 -11.99 5.35
C SER A 128 -9.27 -11.58 5.33
N PHE A 129 -10.18 -12.55 5.30
CA PHE A 129 -11.62 -12.27 5.28
C PHE A 129 -12.22 -12.30 6.68
N GLY A 130 -12.92 -11.23 7.04
CA GLY A 130 -13.61 -11.06 8.31
C GLY A 130 -15.11 -11.33 8.19
N ARG A 131 -15.82 -11.26 9.32
CA ARG A 131 -17.29 -11.48 9.39
C ARG A 131 -18.10 -10.67 8.38
N GLN A 132 -17.66 -9.45 8.09
CA GLN A 132 -18.34 -8.52 7.20
C GLN A 132 -17.86 -8.60 5.75
N SER A 133 -16.85 -9.42 5.47
CA SER A 133 -16.36 -9.56 4.11
C SER A 133 -17.39 -10.24 3.22
N THR A 134 -17.51 -9.76 2.00
CA THR A 134 -18.49 -10.23 1.03
C THR A 134 -17.84 -10.65 -0.29
N ARG A 135 -18.66 -11.13 -1.24
CA ARG A 135 -18.16 -11.48 -2.57
C ARG A 135 -17.78 -10.24 -3.38
N GLU A 136 -18.41 -9.11 -3.09
CA GLU A 136 -18.12 -7.82 -3.69
C GLU A 136 -16.71 -7.34 -3.32
N ASP A 137 -16.23 -7.63 -2.10
CA ASP A 137 -14.82 -7.38 -1.74
C ASP A 137 -13.85 -8.20 -2.61
N VAL A 138 -14.22 -9.45 -2.93
CA VAL A 138 -13.42 -10.29 -3.84
C VAL A 138 -13.43 -9.73 -5.25
N ALA A 139 -14.58 -9.25 -5.72
CA ALA A 139 -14.70 -8.61 -7.04
C ALA A 139 -13.88 -7.31 -7.13
N ALA A 140 -13.85 -6.50 -6.07
CA ALA A 140 -13.01 -5.30 -6.00
C ALA A 140 -11.51 -5.65 -6.07
N LEU A 141 -11.09 -6.69 -5.34
CA LEU A 141 -9.73 -7.22 -5.43
C LEU A 141 -9.40 -7.74 -6.83
N GLU A 142 -10.31 -8.52 -7.41
CA GLU A 142 -10.16 -9.05 -8.77
C GLU A 142 -9.98 -7.92 -9.79
N GLN A 143 -10.82 -6.89 -9.72
CA GLN A 143 -10.73 -5.72 -10.57
C GLN A 143 -9.39 -5.00 -10.41
N MET A 144 -8.92 -4.82 -9.17
CA MET A 144 -7.60 -4.22 -8.92
C MET A 144 -6.49 -5.06 -9.56
N ILE A 145 -6.54 -6.40 -9.47
CA ILE A 145 -5.56 -7.29 -10.09
C ILE A 145 -5.57 -7.13 -11.61
N ASP A 146 -6.75 -7.19 -12.21
CA ASP A 146 -6.92 -7.15 -13.66
C ASP A 146 -6.45 -5.81 -14.26
N CYS A 147 -6.86 -4.70 -13.65
CA CYS A 147 -6.52 -3.36 -14.10
C CYS A 147 -5.03 -3.03 -13.90
N CYS A 148 -4.45 -3.38 -12.75
CA CYS A 148 -3.10 -2.93 -12.39
C CYS A 148 -2.00 -3.87 -12.88
N PHE A 149 -2.27 -5.17 -12.97
CA PHE A 149 -1.22 -6.19 -13.17
C PHE A 149 -1.42 -7.05 -14.42
N LEU A 150 -2.64 -7.19 -14.92
CA LEU A 150 -2.91 -8.00 -16.14
C LEU A 150 -3.14 -7.15 -17.39
N GLY A 151 -3.22 -5.83 -17.26
CA GLY A 151 -3.47 -4.93 -18.39
C GLY A 151 -4.87 -5.10 -19.01
N ASN A 152 -5.77 -5.82 -18.33
CA ASN A 152 -7.17 -5.89 -18.71
C ASN A 152 -7.81 -4.55 -18.35
N GLN A 153 -7.81 -3.64 -19.32
CA GLN A 153 -8.67 -2.47 -19.26
C GLN A 153 -10.10 -2.96 -19.44
N SER A 154 -10.77 -3.32 -18.34
CA SER A 154 -12.23 -3.25 -18.34
C SER A 154 -12.58 -1.83 -18.77
N SER A 155 -13.42 -1.70 -19.81
CA SER A 155 -13.98 -0.42 -20.18
C SER A 155 -14.69 0.13 -18.95
N PHE A 156 -14.04 1.08 -18.28
CA PHE A 156 -14.58 1.70 -17.09
C PHE A 156 -15.88 2.41 -17.46
N HIS A 157 -17.02 1.73 -17.28
CA HIS A 157 -18.23 2.42 -16.93
C HIS A 157 -18.07 2.78 -15.46
N PHE A 158 -17.44 3.93 -15.21
CA PHE A 158 -17.84 4.70 -14.05
C PHE A 158 -19.36 4.89 -14.24
N ASP A 159 -20.19 4.23 -13.43
CA ASP A 159 -21.54 4.75 -13.20
C ASP A 159 -21.33 6.23 -12.93
N GLN A 160 -21.80 7.03 -13.90
CA GLN A 160 -21.39 8.39 -14.22
C GLN A 160 -20.43 9.02 -13.21
N PRO A 161 -19.25 9.54 -13.60
CA PRO A 161 -18.36 10.24 -12.67
C PRO A 161 -19.23 11.16 -11.83
N VAL A 162 -19.29 10.87 -10.52
CA VAL A 162 -20.23 11.49 -9.60
C VAL A 162 -20.19 12.97 -9.89
N LYS A 163 -21.26 13.52 -10.48
CA LYS A 163 -21.20 14.88 -11.03
C LYS A 163 -20.81 15.79 -9.88
N ILE A 164 -19.61 16.39 -9.94
CA ILE A 164 -19.08 17.25 -8.89
C ILE A 164 -20.08 18.37 -8.56
N SER A 165 -20.91 18.77 -9.54
CA SER A 165 -22.04 19.70 -9.36
C SER A 165 -23.05 19.30 -8.28
N ASN A 166 -23.17 18.00 -7.96
CA ASN A 166 -24.06 17.49 -6.92
C ASN A 166 -23.48 17.67 -5.51
N TYR A 167 -22.22 18.12 -5.41
CA TYR A 167 -21.53 18.35 -4.15
C TYR A 167 -21.15 19.83 -4.03
N SER A 168 -21.70 20.49 -3.02
CA SER A 168 -21.16 21.77 -2.57
C SER A 168 -19.91 21.48 -1.72
N SER A 169 -18.73 21.83 -2.25
CA SER A 169 -17.49 21.74 -1.48
C SER A 169 -17.18 23.09 -0.86
N VAL A 170 -16.87 23.09 0.43
CA VAL A 170 -16.39 24.27 1.16
C VAL A 170 -15.02 23.98 1.72
N ILE A 171 -14.10 24.93 1.56
CA ILE A 171 -12.78 24.84 2.19
C ILE A 171 -12.96 25.12 3.68
N SER A 172 -12.89 24.08 4.50
CA SER A 172 -13.03 24.20 5.96
C SER A 172 -11.78 24.76 6.63
N CYS A 173 -10.59 24.49 6.09
CA CYS A 173 -9.31 24.92 6.64
C CYS A 173 -8.22 24.89 5.57
N LEU A 174 -7.34 25.88 5.60
CA LEU A 174 -6.15 25.92 4.76
C LEU A 174 -4.91 25.78 5.65
N VAL A 175 -4.03 24.83 5.32
CA VAL A 175 -2.82 24.53 6.08
C VAL A 175 -1.66 24.47 5.11
N VAL A 176 -0.58 25.19 5.42
CA VAL A 176 0.69 25.11 4.68
C VAL A 176 1.74 24.43 5.54
N TYR A 177 2.65 23.68 4.92
CA TYR A 177 3.72 22.95 5.58
C TYR A 177 5.09 23.45 5.09
N PRO A 178 5.62 24.56 5.62
CA PRO A 178 6.89 25.13 5.16
C PRO A 178 8.04 24.13 5.11
N VAL A 179 8.12 23.26 6.12
CA VAL A 179 9.05 22.13 6.18
C VAL A 179 8.25 20.83 6.05
N LYS A 180 8.62 20.00 5.07
CA LYS A 180 8.02 18.68 4.85
C LYS A 180 8.11 17.84 6.13
N SER A 181 7.00 17.19 6.47
CA SER A 181 6.84 16.31 7.65
C SER A 181 6.83 17.01 9.02
N CYS A 182 6.93 18.34 9.08
CA CYS A 182 6.81 19.12 10.31
C CYS A 182 5.37 19.61 10.55
N ARG A 183 5.15 20.32 11.66
CA ARG A 183 3.84 20.89 11.98
C ARG A 183 3.44 21.95 10.94
N GLY A 184 2.25 21.79 10.38
CA GLY A 184 1.66 22.75 9.46
C GLY A 184 1.13 24.00 10.15
N ILE A 185 1.08 25.11 9.40
CA ILE A 185 0.58 26.41 9.82
C ILE A 185 -0.80 26.61 9.20
N ARG A 186 -1.83 26.78 10.04
CA ARG A 186 -3.17 27.16 9.57
C ARG A 186 -3.14 28.59 9.06
N CYS A 187 -3.73 28.83 7.90
CA CYS A 187 -3.81 30.16 7.31
C CYS A 187 -5.24 30.45 6.83
N LYS A 188 -5.63 31.73 6.90
CA LYS A 188 -6.95 32.19 6.44
C LYS A 188 -7.03 32.30 4.92
N LYS A 189 -5.88 32.55 4.28
CA LYS A 189 -5.71 32.68 2.84
C LYS A 189 -4.27 32.33 2.47
N SER A 190 -4.06 31.89 1.24
CA SER A 190 -2.73 31.69 0.67
C SER A 190 -2.74 32.05 -0.81
N TYR A 191 -1.55 32.28 -1.38
CA TYR A 191 -1.38 32.55 -2.80
C TYR A 191 -1.08 31.24 -3.53
N LEU A 192 -1.77 30.99 -4.63
CA LEU A 192 -1.43 29.87 -5.51
C LEU A 192 -0.24 30.25 -6.38
N THR A 193 0.75 29.38 -6.43
CA THR A 193 1.95 29.49 -7.26
C THR A 193 1.99 28.33 -8.26
N LYS A 194 2.91 28.36 -9.22
CA LYS A 194 3.12 27.25 -10.18
C LYS A 194 3.43 25.91 -9.50
N LEU A 195 3.92 25.92 -8.26
CA LEU A 195 4.30 24.73 -7.48
C LEU A 195 3.27 24.36 -6.39
N GLY A 196 2.16 25.10 -6.28
CA GLY A 196 1.16 24.92 -5.23
C GLY A 196 1.03 26.15 -4.32
N LEU A 197 0.50 25.95 -3.11
CA LEU A 197 0.30 27.04 -2.15
C LEU A 197 1.65 27.65 -1.75
N ARG A 198 1.69 28.98 -1.67
CA ARG A 198 2.88 29.71 -1.23
C ARG A 198 3.31 29.20 0.15
N PHE A 199 4.59 28.88 0.26
CA PHE A 199 5.25 28.29 1.44
C PHE A 199 4.85 26.85 1.77
N ASP A 200 4.19 26.11 0.89
CA ASP A 200 3.96 24.68 1.11
C ASP A 200 5.15 23.85 0.62
N ARG A 201 5.71 23.03 1.52
CA ARG A 201 6.77 22.03 1.29
C ARG A 201 8.04 22.56 0.62
N ILE A 202 8.40 23.81 0.93
CA ILE A 202 9.59 24.47 0.35
C ILE A 202 10.91 23.99 0.97
N PHE A 203 10.86 23.37 2.15
CA PHE A 203 12.01 22.77 2.82
C PHE A 203 11.75 21.32 3.22
N MET A 204 12.82 20.60 3.51
CA MET A 204 12.79 19.23 4.04
C MET A 204 13.96 19.05 5.00
N ILE A 205 13.77 18.25 6.05
CA ILE A 205 14.84 17.87 6.96
C ILE A 205 15.50 16.60 6.41
N GLU A 206 16.82 16.64 6.33
CA GLU A 206 17.66 15.57 5.80
C GLU A 206 18.69 15.17 6.86
N CYS A 207 18.99 13.88 6.92
CA CYS A 207 20.07 13.32 7.73
C CYS A 207 20.75 12.20 6.95
N CYS A 208 22.06 12.29 6.75
CA CYS A 208 22.89 11.31 6.03
C CYS A 208 22.40 10.96 4.60
N GLY A 209 22.02 11.97 3.81
CA GLY A 209 21.45 11.83 2.47
C GLY A 209 19.97 11.41 2.43
N LEU A 210 19.35 11.14 3.58
CA LEU A 210 17.97 10.64 3.67
C LEU A 210 17.02 11.71 4.20
N THR A 211 15.93 11.90 3.46
CA THR A 211 14.83 12.75 3.90
C THR A 211 14.12 12.15 5.10
N LEU A 212 14.04 12.88 6.20
CA LEU A 212 13.26 12.46 7.34
C LEU A 212 11.75 12.60 7.06
N THR A 213 10.98 11.58 7.44
CA THR A 213 9.53 11.55 7.24
C THR A 213 8.81 11.32 8.55
N GLN A 214 7.58 11.84 8.68
CA GLN A 214 6.77 11.66 9.88
C GLN A 214 6.40 10.18 10.13
N LYS A 215 6.38 9.36 9.08
CA LYS A 215 6.17 7.90 9.18
C LYS A 215 7.28 7.21 9.99
N ARG A 216 8.54 7.60 9.76
CA ARG A 216 9.71 7.02 10.45
C ARG A 216 10.06 7.78 11.74
N HIS A 217 9.87 9.09 11.75
CA HIS A 217 10.22 9.97 12.88
C HIS A 217 9.02 10.84 13.27
N GLN A 218 8.10 10.26 14.04
CA GLN A 218 6.88 10.95 14.46
C GLN A 218 7.15 12.25 15.24
N LYS A 219 8.31 12.36 15.92
CA LYS A 219 8.73 13.58 16.63
C LYS A 219 8.83 14.82 15.74
N LEU A 220 8.97 14.67 14.42
CA LEU A 220 8.96 15.79 13.48
C LEU A 220 7.68 16.63 13.56
N CYS A 221 6.54 16.04 13.97
CA CYS A 221 5.28 16.77 14.15
C CYS A 221 5.33 17.79 15.31
N LYS A 222 6.31 17.67 16.22
CA LYS A 222 6.52 18.61 17.33
C LYS A 222 7.27 19.86 16.90
N ILE A 223 7.97 19.79 15.76
CA ILE A 223 8.71 20.92 15.21
C ILE A 223 7.70 21.93 14.66
N ALA A 224 7.61 23.08 15.33
CA ALA A 224 6.75 24.17 14.93
C ALA A 224 7.50 25.08 13.98
N THR A 225 6.91 25.36 12.82
CA THR A 225 7.50 26.28 11.85
C THR A 225 6.81 27.64 11.96
N THR A 226 7.57 28.70 11.77
CA THR A 226 7.05 30.06 11.65
C THR A 226 7.46 30.67 10.32
N VAL A 227 6.54 31.37 9.67
CA VAL A 227 6.80 32.13 8.44
C VAL A 227 6.66 33.60 8.77
N SER A 228 7.76 34.35 8.68
CA SER A 228 7.78 35.80 8.89
C SER A 228 8.05 36.54 7.58
N SER A 229 7.51 37.76 7.47
CA SER A 229 7.77 38.67 6.35
C SER A 229 8.72 39.78 6.78
N LEU A 230 9.98 39.46 7.04
CA LEU A 230 11.00 40.46 7.27
C LEU A 230 11.52 40.98 5.92
N LYS A 231 11.18 42.24 5.59
CA LYS A 231 11.86 43.01 4.53
C LYS A 231 13.26 43.37 5.02
N ILE A 232 14.23 42.50 4.82
CA ILE A 232 15.62 42.92 4.66
C ILE A 232 15.81 43.09 3.15
N ARG A 233 16.51 44.14 2.71
CA ARG A 233 16.72 44.47 1.29
C ARG A 233 17.08 43.22 0.47
N GLY A 234 16.13 42.72 -0.33
CA GLY A 234 16.27 41.49 -1.10
C GLY A 234 15.27 40.41 -0.65
N SER A 235 14.44 39.94 -1.58
CA SER A 235 13.31 39.03 -1.36
C SER A 235 13.70 37.66 -0.76
N SER A 236 13.91 37.59 0.55
CA SER A 236 14.19 36.33 1.25
C SER A 236 13.22 36.13 2.41
N CYS A 237 12.42 35.07 2.34
CA CYS A 237 11.62 34.57 3.45
C CYS A 237 12.42 33.48 4.18
N TYR A 238 12.45 33.53 5.51
CA TYR A 238 13.14 32.53 6.33
C TYR A 238 12.11 31.66 7.07
N VAL A 239 12.46 30.38 7.27
CA VAL A 239 11.72 29.47 8.12
C VAL A 239 12.59 29.18 9.33
N THR A 240 12.14 29.63 10.50
CA THR A 240 12.76 29.30 11.79
C THR A 240 12.08 28.07 12.38
N VAL A 241 12.92 27.14 12.84
CA VAL A 241 12.59 25.85 13.45
C VAL A 241 12.64 25.98 14.97
#